data_AF-A0A3M1DLN2-F1
#
_entry.id   AF-A0A3M1DLN2-F1
#
_cell.length_a   1.000
_cell.length_b   1.000
_cell.length_c   1.000
_cell.angle_alpha   90.00
_cell.angle_beta   90.00
_cell.angle_gamma   90.00
#
_symmetry.space_group_name_H-M   'P 1'
#
loop_
_entity.id
_entity.type
_entity.pdbx_description
1 polymer ?
#
loop_
_entity_poly.entity_id
_entity_poly.type
_entity_poly.pdbx_seq_one_letter_code
_entity_poly.pdbx_strand_id
1 'polypeptide(L)'
;MSEKPSVTNERVDDLPLLLTQMERMGIPSLLDEFFPTHGHWQGLSLGWTATIWLAHILSEGDHRLNHVQSWAEKRLETLSRCTGQTVRGLDFSDDRL
;
A
#
# COMPACT_ATOMS: atom_id res chain seq x y z
N MET A 1 -24.85 26.00 -15.04
CA MET A 1 -23.45 25.74 -15.47
C MET A 1 -23.16 24.28 -15.16
N SER A 2 -22.81 23.46 -16.15
CA SER A 2 -22.42 22.07 -15.90
C SER A 2 -20.95 22.07 -15.46
N GLU A 3 -20.65 21.54 -14.29
CA GLU A 3 -19.26 21.35 -13.84
C GLU A 3 -18.53 20.44 -14.84
N LYS A 4 -17.29 20.82 -15.19
CA LYS A 4 -16.43 19.95 -16.00
C LYS A 4 -15.93 18.82 -15.09
N PRO A 5 -16.05 17.55 -15.50
CA PRO A 5 -15.52 16.45 -14.71
C PRO A 5 -13.99 16.57 -14.58
N SER A 6 -13.48 16.41 -13.37
CA SER A 6 -12.06 16.24 -13.11
C SER A 6 -11.67 14.80 -13.41
N VAL A 7 -10.62 14.60 -14.21
CA VAL A 7 -10.08 13.27 -14.55
C VAL A 7 -8.68 13.17 -13.97
N THR A 8 -8.46 12.16 -13.15
CA THR A 8 -7.13 11.78 -12.62
C THR A 8 -6.72 10.43 -13.20
N ASN A 9 -5.40 10.21 -13.34
CA ASN A 9 -4.84 8.95 -13.80
C ASN A 9 -3.78 8.47 -12.81
N GLU A 10 -3.77 7.17 -12.56
CA GLU A 10 -2.72 6.51 -11.78
C GLU A 10 -2.01 5.47 -12.65
N ARG A 11 -0.71 5.30 -12.40
CA ARG A 11 0.09 4.29 -13.09
C ARG A 11 0.03 2.98 -12.32
N VAL A 12 -0.49 1.93 -12.97
CA VAL A 12 -0.78 0.63 -12.34
C VAL A 12 0.42 -0.33 -12.38
N ASP A 13 1.13 -0.39 -13.51
CA ASP A 13 2.30 -1.25 -13.74
C ASP A 13 2.13 -2.71 -13.25
N ASP A 14 3.11 -3.22 -12.51
CA ASP A 14 3.23 -4.58 -12.01
C ASP A 14 2.55 -4.81 -10.65
N LEU A 15 2.01 -3.75 -10.02
CA LEU A 15 1.42 -3.81 -8.69
C LEU A 15 0.29 -4.83 -8.53
N PRO A 16 -0.67 -4.96 -9.47
CA PRO A 16 -1.72 -5.95 -9.33
C PRO A 16 -1.15 -7.38 -9.25
N LEU A 17 -0.12 -7.68 -10.04
CA LEU A 17 0.51 -9.00 -10.05
C LEU A 17 1.24 -9.26 -8.74
N LEU A 18 2.07 -8.31 -8.29
CA LEU A 18 2.85 -8.43 -7.05
C LEU A 18 1.93 -8.60 -5.84
N LEU A 19 0.95 -7.72 -5.68
CA LEU A 19 0.04 -7.73 -4.53
C LEU A 19 -0.83 -8.99 -4.50
N THR A 20 -1.41 -9.39 -5.65
CA THR A 20 -2.21 -10.63 -5.73
C THR A 20 -1.36 -11.85 -5.39
N GLN A 21 -0.11 -11.90 -5.85
CA GLN A 21 0.78 -13.03 -5.57
C GLN A 21 1.15 -13.10 -4.07
N MET A 22 1.46 -11.96 -3.45
CA MET A 22 1.79 -11.89 -2.02
C MET A 22 0.58 -12.20 -1.13
N GLU A 23 -0.62 -11.76 -1.52
CA GLU A 23 -1.86 -12.14 -0.85
C GLU A 23 -2.12 -13.65 -0.94
N ARG A 24 -1.93 -14.26 -2.12
CA ARG A 24 -2.04 -15.72 -2.29
C ARG A 24 -1.04 -16.51 -1.45
N MET A 25 0.13 -15.96 -1.22
CA MET A 25 1.14 -16.53 -0.32
C MET A 25 0.79 -16.34 1.17
N GLY A 26 -0.27 -15.58 1.48
CA GLY A 26 -0.71 -15.29 2.85
C GLY A 26 0.17 -14.29 3.57
N ILE A 27 1.05 -13.54 2.88
CA ILE A 27 1.98 -12.61 3.52
C ILE A 27 1.28 -11.62 4.45
N PRO A 28 0.25 -10.85 4.03
CA PRO A 28 -0.38 -9.88 4.91
C PRO A 28 -1.01 -10.55 6.15
N SER A 29 -1.72 -11.66 5.98
CA SER A 29 -2.37 -12.35 7.10
C SER A 29 -1.38 -12.98 8.08
N LEU A 30 -0.30 -13.58 7.57
CA LEU A 30 0.75 -14.16 8.41
C LEU A 30 1.47 -13.07 9.21
N LEU A 31 1.74 -11.92 8.60
CA LEU A 31 2.34 -10.80 9.32
C LEU A 31 1.42 -10.28 10.42
N ASP A 32 0.13 -10.10 10.13
CA ASP A 32 -0.84 -9.68 11.14
C ASP A 32 -1.01 -10.72 12.28
N GLU A 33 -0.89 -12.01 11.97
CA GLU A 33 -0.98 -13.10 12.96
C GLU A 33 0.23 -13.13 13.90
N PHE A 34 1.44 -13.04 13.36
CA PHE A 34 2.67 -13.25 14.11
C PHE A 34 3.28 -11.96 14.69
N PHE A 35 2.85 -10.78 14.21
CA PHE A 35 3.35 -9.48 14.65
C PHE A 35 2.22 -8.58 15.15
N PRO A 36 1.67 -8.85 16.35
CA PRO A 36 0.62 -8.02 16.92
C PRO A 36 1.11 -6.58 17.13
N THR A 37 0.35 -5.61 16.62
CA THR A 37 0.67 -4.19 16.71
C THR A 37 0.34 -3.62 18.09
N HIS A 38 1.10 -2.60 18.52
CA HIS A 38 0.77 -1.84 19.72
C HIS A 38 -0.57 -1.08 19.57
N GLY A 39 -1.21 -0.72 20.69
CA GLY A 39 -2.54 -0.09 20.71
C GLY A 39 -2.67 1.27 20.00
N HIS A 40 -1.56 1.91 19.61
CA HIS A 40 -1.56 3.14 18.83
C HIS A 40 -1.61 2.93 17.31
N TRP A 41 -1.58 1.68 16.84
CA TRP A 41 -1.66 1.38 15.41
C TRP A 41 -3.08 1.63 14.89
N GLN A 42 -3.21 2.38 13.81
CA GLN A 42 -4.51 2.79 13.23
C GLN A 42 -4.44 2.81 11.71
N GLY A 43 -5.55 2.57 11.02
CA GLY A 43 -5.56 2.55 9.56
C GLY A 43 -5.23 1.17 9.01
N LEU A 44 -4.41 1.12 7.96
CA LEU A 44 -4.03 -0.14 7.31
C LEU A 44 -3.30 -1.07 8.29
N SER A 45 -3.53 -2.39 8.23
CA SER A 45 -2.86 -3.34 9.12
C SER A 45 -1.35 -3.42 8.86
N LEU A 46 -0.57 -3.85 9.86
CA LEU A 46 0.87 -4.01 9.71
C LEU A 46 1.21 -4.92 8.53
N GLY A 47 0.51 -6.04 8.40
CA GLY A 47 0.70 -6.99 7.33
C GLY A 47 0.46 -6.38 5.96
N TRP A 48 -0.59 -5.59 5.79
CA TRP A 48 -0.85 -4.90 4.52
C TRP A 48 0.15 -3.76 4.26
N THR A 49 0.51 -2.98 5.28
CA THR A 49 1.53 -1.93 5.15
C THR A 49 2.87 -2.51 4.70
N ALA A 50 3.34 -3.58 5.35
CA ALA A 50 4.58 -4.27 4.99
C ALA A 50 4.50 -4.95 3.61
N THR A 51 3.34 -5.52 3.25
CA THR A 51 3.13 -6.13 1.94
C THR A 51 3.21 -5.09 0.81
N ILE A 52 2.59 -3.92 0.99
CA ILE A 52 2.66 -2.84 0.00
C ILE A 52 4.08 -2.25 -0.07
N TRP A 53 4.78 -2.14 1.07
CA TRP A 53 6.18 -1.75 1.05
C TRP A 53 7.04 -2.75 0.28
N LEU A 54 6.84 -4.06 0.47
CA LEU A 54 7.53 -5.08 -0.32
C LEU A 54 7.22 -4.95 -1.83
N ALA A 55 5.98 -4.63 -2.20
CA ALA A 55 5.63 -4.33 -3.58
C ALA A 55 6.40 -3.10 -4.13
N HIS A 56 6.55 -2.04 -3.33
CA HIS A 56 7.36 -0.88 -3.69
C HIS A 56 8.82 -1.27 -3.96
N ILE A 57 9.43 -2.06 -3.06
CA ILE A 57 10.81 -2.52 -3.22
C ILE A 57 11.00 -3.29 -4.53
N LEU A 58 10.07 -4.20 -4.84
CA LEU A 58 10.16 -5.04 -6.03
C LEU A 58 9.90 -4.27 -7.33
N SER A 59 8.96 -3.31 -7.30
CA SER A 59 8.56 -2.51 -8.48
C SER A 59 9.56 -1.40 -8.79
N GLU A 60 10.04 -0.69 -7.78
CA GLU A 60 10.91 0.49 -7.94
C GLU A 60 12.41 0.16 -7.76
N GLY A 61 12.74 -1.01 -7.18
CA GLY A 61 14.12 -1.36 -6.83
C GLY A 61 14.70 -0.50 -5.69
N ASP A 62 13.84 0.14 -4.90
CA ASP A 62 14.21 1.05 -3.82
C ASP A 62 13.67 0.55 -2.47
N HIS A 63 14.57 0.40 -1.49
CA HIS A 63 14.24 -0.08 -0.15
C HIS A 63 14.07 1.04 0.88
N ARG A 64 14.25 2.30 0.46
CA ARG A 64 14.22 3.44 1.37
C ARG A 64 12.78 3.80 1.73
N LEU A 65 12.47 3.67 3.02
CA LEU A 65 11.13 3.91 3.56
C LEU A 65 10.58 5.32 3.28
N ASN A 66 11.45 6.34 3.33
CA ASN A 66 11.06 7.74 3.17
C ASN A 66 10.53 8.11 1.77
N HIS A 67 10.59 7.20 0.79
CA HIS A 67 9.98 7.40 -0.52
C HIS A 67 8.59 6.77 -0.64
N VAL A 68 8.23 5.84 0.25
CA VAL A 68 7.05 4.97 0.12
C VAL A 68 5.76 5.78 0.23
N GLN A 69 5.66 6.71 1.19
CA GLN A 69 4.48 7.58 1.30
C GLN A 69 4.22 8.36 0.01
N SER A 70 5.23 9.08 -0.49
CA SER A 70 5.09 9.90 -1.71
C SER A 70 4.80 9.07 -2.96
N TRP A 71 5.24 7.80 -2.96
CA TRP A 71 5.00 6.83 -4.01
C TRP A 71 3.56 6.28 -3.96
N ALA A 72 3.07 5.96 -2.75
CA ALA A 72 1.72 5.47 -2.52
C ALA A 72 0.66 6.54 -2.79
N GLU A 73 0.93 7.80 -2.44
CA GLU A 73 0.03 8.95 -2.68
C GLU A 73 -0.31 9.15 -4.17
N LYS A 74 0.53 8.65 -5.09
CA LYS A 74 0.29 8.71 -6.54
C LYS A 74 -0.52 7.51 -7.07
N ARG A 75 -0.87 6.56 -6.19
CA ARG A 75 -1.42 5.23 -6.54
C ARG A 75 -2.47 4.74 -5.54
N LEU A 76 -3.14 5.65 -4.83
CA LEU A 76 -4.06 5.29 -3.74
C LEU A 76 -5.25 4.48 -4.24
N GLU A 77 -5.81 4.83 -5.39
CA GLU A 77 -6.94 4.09 -5.98
C GLU A 77 -6.50 2.70 -6.42
N THR A 78 -5.34 2.60 -7.07
CA THR A 78 -4.75 1.34 -7.52
C THR A 78 -4.48 0.40 -6.34
N LEU A 79 -3.81 0.90 -5.30
CA LEU A 79 -3.51 0.14 -4.09
C LEU A 79 -4.78 -0.28 -3.37
N SER A 80 -5.77 0.62 -3.25
CA SER A 80 -7.05 0.30 -2.59
C SER A 80 -7.82 -0.78 -3.35
N ARG A 81 -7.85 -0.70 -4.70
CA ARG A 81 -8.50 -1.73 -5.53
C ARG A 81 -7.79 -3.07 -5.51
N CYS A 82 -6.46 -3.09 -5.53
CA CYS A 82 -5.69 -4.34 -5.52
C CYS A 82 -5.76 -5.07 -4.18
N THR A 83 -5.87 -4.34 -3.07
CA THR A 83 -5.89 -4.92 -1.72
C THR A 83 -7.29 -5.10 -1.14
N GLY A 84 -8.30 -4.44 -1.74
CA GLY A 84 -9.64 -4.34 -1.16
C GLY A 84 -9.71 -3.53 0.15
N GLN A 85 -8.62 -2.82 0.51
CA GLN A 85 -8.51 -2.02 1.72
C GLN A 85 -8.64 -0.52 1.39
N THR A 86 -8.99 0.29 2.39
CA THR A 86 -8.81 1.75 2.28
C THR A 86 -7.35 2.09 2.54
N VAL A 87 -6.66 2.62 1.54
CA VAL A 87 -5.23 2.99 1.62
C VAL A 87 -5.07 4.51 1.63
N ARG A 88 -4.24 5.02 2.55
CA ARG A 88 -3.90 6.44 2.66
C ARG A 88 -2.38 6.61 2.64
N GLY A 89 -1.89 7.75 2.16
CA GLY A 89 -0.45 8.05 2.21
C GLY A 89 0.13 7.93 3.61
N LEU A 90 -0.61 8.40 4.62
CA LEU A 90 -0.23 8.29 6.04
C LEU A 90 -0.12 6.87 6.57
N ASP A 91 -0.58 5.84 5.86
CA ASP A 91 -0.36 4.46 6.28
C ASP A 91 1.12 4.03 6.05
N PHE A 92 1.90 4.84 5.32
CA PHE A 92 3.31 4.61 4.98
C PHE A 92 4.25 5.74 5.44
N SER A 93 3.84 6.53 6.43
CA SER A 93 4.74 7.50 7.06
C SER A 93 5.92 6.79 7.73
N ASP A 94 7.05 7.47 7.84
CA ASP A 94 8.31 6.90 8.35
C ASP A 94 8.21 6.32 9.77
N ASP A 95 7.19 6.68 10.56
CA ASP A 95 6.92 6.17 11.90
C ASP A 95 6.11 4.87 11.95
N ARG A 96 5.75 4.29 10.79
CA ARG A 96 4.88 3.11 10.68
C ARG A 96 5.56 1.83 10.19
N LEU A 97 6.85 1.87 9.86
CA LEU A 97 7.60 0.71 9.36
C LEU A 97 8.98 0.61 10.00
#